data_AF-A0A2V6N569-F1
#
_entry.id   AF-A0A2V6N569-F1
#
_cell.length_a   1.000
_cell.length_b   1.000
_cell.length_c   1.000
_cell.angle_alpha   90.00
_cell.angle_beta   90.00
_cell.angle_gamma   90.00
#
_symmetry.space_group_name_H-M   'P 1'
#
loop_
_entity.id
_entity.type
_entity.pdbx_description
1 polymer ?
#
loop_
_entity_poly.entity_id
_entity_poly.type
_entity_poly.pdbx_seq_one_letter_code
_entity_poly.pdbx_strand_id
1 'polypeptide(L)'
;MAELELSNRIRMRMRAAFKLKTALFLLPILGASWVARAGEHEHPVPEKLGTVEFPVSCSSDVQKRFERGVALLHSFAYSAAEKAFNEVIKADPNCAMAHWGIAMTYFHPLWPPPLPEETVARGREEIERARQLG
;
A
#
# COMPACT_ATOMS: atom_id res chain seq x y z
N MET A 1 48.19 47.99 -29.67
CA MET A 1 47.69 48.02 -28.27
C MET A 1 46.18 47.74 -28.15
N ALA A 2 45.34 48.05 -29.14
CA ALA A 2 43.89 47.76 -29.09
C ALA A 2 43.49 46.27 -29.19
N GLU A 3 44.27 45.41 -29.86
CA GLU A 3 43.94 43.98 -30.01
C GLU A 3 44.11 43.15 -28.72
N LEU A 4 45.06 43.51 -27.86
CA LEU A 4 45.29 42.82 -26.58
C LEU A 4 44.17 43.09 -25.57
N GLU A 5 43.60 44.30 -25.59
CA GLU A 5 42.42 44.70 -24.81
C GLU A 5 41.17 43.90 -25.22
N LEU A 6 40.96 43.70 -26.53
CA LEU A 6 39.81 42.96 -27.05
C LEU A 6 39.90 41.47 -26.68
N SER A 7 41.10 40.87 -26.79
CA SER A 7 41.35 39.48 -26.40
C SER A 7 41.12 39.23 -24.91
N ASN A 8 41.54 40.16 -24.04
CA ASN A 8 41.31 40.07 -22.59
C ASN A 8 39.82 40.24 -22.22
N ARG A 9 39.09 41.16 -22.88
CA ARG A 9 37.63 41.32 -22.66
C ARG A 9 36.84 40.09 -23.08
N ILE A 10 37.24 39.43 -24.18
CA ILE A 10 36.61 38.18 -24.65
C ILE A 10 36.88 37.01 -23.69
N ARG A 11 38.12 36.84 -23.19
CA ARG A 11 38.46 35.82 -22.18
C ARG A 11 37.75 36.04 -20.84
N MET A 12 37.53 37.30 -20.44
CA MET A 12 36.85 37.65 -19.19
C MET A 12 35.35 37.37 -19.25
N ARG A 13 34.70 37.66 -20.39
CA ARG A 13 33.28 37.33 -20.63
C ARG A 13 33.03 35.81 -20.64
N MET A 14 33.94 35.01 -21.18
CA MET A 14 33.82 33.54 -21.15
C MET A 14 33.98 32.95 -19.74
N ARG A 15 34.88 33.49 -18.92
CA ARG A 15 35.04 33.04 -17.52
C ARG A 15 33.84 33.39 -16.64
N ALA A 16 33.17 34.52 -16.90
CA ALA A 16 31.95 34.91 -16.21
C ALA A 16 30.74 34.03 -16.59
N ALA A 17 30.59 33.69 -17.87
CA ALA A 17 29.51 32.82 -18.34
C ALA A 17 29.61 31.37 -17.81
N PHE A 18 30.83 30.89 -17.52
CA PHE A 18 31.02 29.55 -16.95
C PHE A 18 30.73 29.46 -15.44
N LYS A 19 30.85 30.57 -14.70
CA LYS A 19 30.51 30.60 -13.25
C LYS A 19 29.02 30.73 -12.96
N LEU A 20 28.17 31.06 -13.93
CA LEU A 20 26.73 31.20 -13.72
C LEU A 20 25.94 29.91 -13.97
N LYS A 21 26.53 28.90 -14.61
CA LYS A 21 25.85 27.62 -14.91
C LYS A 21 25.97 26.54 -13.83
N THR A 22 26.73 26.78 -12.76
CA THR A 22 26.90 25.81 -11.66
C THR A 22 26.12 26.16 -10.38
N ALA A 23 25.41 27.30 -10.35
CA ALA A 23 24.63 27.75 -9.19
C ALA A 23 23.10 27.63 -9.35
N LEU A 24 22.63 26.82 -10.31
CA LEU A 24 21.20 26.48 -10.47
C LEU A 24 20.98 24.96 -10.33
N PHE A 25 21.81 24.30 -9.53
CA PHE A 25 21.77 22.85 -9.31
C PHE A 25 21.46 22.46 -7.86
N LEU A 26 20.83 23.32 -7.05
CA LEU A 26 20.50 23.01 -5.65
C LEU A 26 19.16 23.58 -5.12
N LEU A 27 18.20 23.98 -5.97
CA LEU A 27 16.84 24.32 -5.54
C LEU A 27 15.87 23.97 -6.67
N PRO A 28 15.41 22.71 -6.78
CA PRO A 28 14.18 22.34 -6.10
C PRO A 28 14.21 20.87 -5.60
N ILE A 29 14.90 20.58 -4.50
CA ILE A 29 14.72 19.30 -3.78
C ILE A 29 13.68 19.44 -2.65
N LEU A 30 13.25 20.67 -2.33
CA LEU A 30 12.25 20.94 -1.29
C LEU A 30 10.79 20.87 -1.78
N GLY A 31 10.54 20.62 -3.08
CA GLY A 31 9.19 20.51 -3.64
C GLY A 31 8.61 19.09 -3.63
N ALA A 32 9.45 18.07 -3.44
CA ALA A 32 9.03 16.66 -3.56
C ALA A 32 8.36 16.09 -2.30
N SER A 33 8.37 16.82 -1.18
CA SER A 33 7.80 16.33 0.09
C SER A 33 6.31 16.65 0.26
N TRP A 34 5.69 17.34 -0.70
CA TRP A 34 4.24 17.56 -0.72
C TRP A 34 3.50 16.54 -1.58
N VAL A 35 4.05 15.33 -1.74
CA VAL A 35 3.20 14.19 -2.10
C VAL A 35 2.35 13.93 -0.86
N ALA A 36 1.05 14.21 -0.98
CA ALA A 36 0.07 14.01 0.08
C ALA A 36 0.30 12.66 0.75
N ARG A 37 0.85 12.69 1.97
CA ARG A 37 0.74 11.59 2.90
C ARG A 37 -0.72 11.63 3.34
N ALA A 38 -1.61 11.06 2.53
CA ALA A 38 -2.92 10.65 2.99
C ALA A 38 -2.65 9.58 4.05
N GLY A 39 -2.42 10.03 5.29
CA GLY A 39 -2.33 9.13 6.42
C GLY A 39 -3.67 8.43 6.52
N GLU A 40 -3.66 7.11 6.37
CA GLU A 40 -4.76 6.29 6.85
C GLU A 40 -4.91 6.60 8.34
N HIS A 41 -5.92 7.40 8.69
CA HIS A 41 -6.29 7.60 10.08
C HIS A 41 -6.97 6.32 10.55
N GLU A 42 -6.20 5.39 11.12
CA GLU A 42 -6.75 4.20 11.76
C GLU A 42 -7.47 4.61 13.05
N HIS A 43 -8.79 4.53 13.02
CA HIS A 43 -9.60 4.55 14.24
C HIS A 43 -9.62 3.14 14.83
N PRO A 44 -9.62 3.00 16.17
CA PRO A 44 -9.77 1.70 16.80
C PRO A 44 -11.10 1.07 16.36
N VAL A 45 -11.02 -0.15 15.85
CA VAL A 45 -12.21 -0.90 15.43
C VAL A 45 -12.96 -1.37 16.67
N PRO A 46 -14.30 -1.18 16.76
CA PRO A 46 -15.09 -1.76 17.83
C PRO A 46 -14.99 -3.30 17.83
N GLU A 47 -14.45 -3.88 18.90
CA GLU A 47 -14.24 -5.35 19.00
C GLU A 47 -15.42 -6.10 19.64
N LYS A 48 -16.53 -5.41 19.94
CA LYS A 48 -17.77 -6.06 20.42
C LYS A 48 -18.57 -6.58 19.22
N LEU A 49 -18.01 -7.55 18.51
CA LEU A 49 -18.48 -8.04 17.20
C LEU A 49 -19.59 -9.11 17.29
N GLY A 50 -19.91 -9.58 18.50
CA GLY A 50 -20.83 -10.70 18.74
C GLY A 50 -20.12 -12.05 18.70
N THR A 51 -20.88 -13.12 18.44
CA THR A 51 -20.38 -14.50 18.34
C THR A 51 -20.49 -14.97 16.90
N VAL A 52 -19.42 -15.56 16.36
CA VAL A 52 -19.39 -16.20 15.05
C VAL A 52 -18.93 -17.64 15.24
N GLU A 53 -19.67 -18.58 14.66
CA GLU A 53 -19.24 -19.97 14.50
C GLU A 53 -19.10 -20.23 13.00
N PHE A 54 -17.88 -20.45 12.54
CA PHE A 54 -17.60 -20.68 11.12
C PHE A 54 -16.62 -21.86 10.98
N PRO A 55 -17.11 -23.10 10.83
CA PRO A 55 -16.25 -24.27 10.76
C PRO A 55 -15.38 -24.23 9.51
N VAL A 56 -14.07 -24.38 9.70
CA VAL A 56 -13.09 -24.49 8.61
C VAL A 56 -12.24 -25.75 8.79
N SER A 57 -11.67 -26.24 7.69
CA SER A 57 -10.72 -27.37 7.67
C SER A 57 -9.31 -26.99 8.10
N CYS A 58 -9.07 -25.72 8.43
CA CYS A 58 -7.79 -25.25 8.96
C CYS A 58 -7.49 -25.85 10.34
N SER A 59 -6.27 -25.66 10.83
CA SER A 59 -5.89 -26.12 12.15
C SER A 59 -6.81 -25.54 13.25
N SER A 60 -7.18 -26.39 14.22
CA SER A 60 -8.12 -26.00 15.27
C SER A 60 -7.63 -24.83 16.15
N ASP A 61 -6.31 -24.61 16.23
CA ASP A 61 -5.70 -23.53 17.01
C ASP A 61 -5.89 -22.14 16.37
N VAL A 62 -6.18 -22.07 15.07
CA VAL A 62 -6.47 -20.82 14.35
C VAL A 62 -7.97 -20.47 14.30
N GLN A 63 -8.86 -21.38 14.69
CA GLN A 63 -10.32 -21.23 14.59
C GLN A 63 -10.84 -19.89 15.13
N LYS A 64 -10.44 -19.51 16.35
CA LYS A 64 -10.88 -18.24 16.97
C LYS A 64 -10.38 -17.00 16.23
N ARG A 65 -9.18 -17.06 15.66
CA ARG A 65 -8.61 -15.95 14.86
C ARG A 65 -9.37 -15.81 13.54
N PHE A 66 -9.69 -16.94 12.91
CA PHE A 66 -10.50 -16.98 11.71
C PHE A 66 -11.91 -16.41 11.94
N GLU A 67 -12.60 -16.86 12.99
CA GLU A 67 -13.92 -16.37 13.37
C GLU A 67 -13.92 -14.86 13.66
N ARG A 68 -12.88 -14.36 14.32
CA ARG A 68 -12.68 -12.91 14.49
C ARG A 68 -12.57 -12.18 13.15
N GLY A 69 -11.81 -12.72 12.19
CA GLY A 69 -11.70 -12.17 10.83
C GLY A 69 -13.06 -12.06 10.14
N VAL A 70 -13.89 -13.11 10.24
CA VAL A 70 -15.26 -13.12 9.70
C VAL A 70 -16.15 -12.09 10.39
N ALA A 71 -16.06 -11.97 11.72
CA ALA A 71 -16.84 -10.99 12.49
C ALA A 71 -16.47 -9.53 12.13
N LEU A 72 -15.18 -9.26 11.90
CA LEU A 72 -14.68 -7.97 11.41
C LEU A 72 -15.14 -7.67 9.99
N LEU A 73 -15.09 -8.68 9.10
CA LEU A 73 -15.57 -8.57 7.73
C LEU A 73 -17.06 -8.20 7.69
N HIS A 74 -17.88 -8.85 8.53
CA HIS A 74 -19.30 -8.54 8.68
C HIS A 74 -19.55 -7.11 9.21
N SER A 75 -18.60 -6.57 9.97
CA SER A 75 -18.66 -5.20 10.50
C SER A 75 -18.02 -4.16 9.56
N PHE A 76 -17.72 -4.54 8.31
CA PHE A 76 -17.08 -3.67 7.30
C PHE A 76 -15.69 -3.15 7.71
N ALA A 77 -15.02 -3.80 8.67
CA ALA A 77 -13.69 -3.44 9.15
C ALA A 77 -12.60 -4.13 8.32
N TYR A 78 -12.53 -3.82 7.02
CA TYR A 78 -11.76 -4.60 6.03
C TYR A 78 -10.26 -4.70 6.33
N SER A 79 -9.60 -3.59 6.67
CA SER A 79 -8.16 -3.60 7.03
C SER A 79 -7.89 -4.50 8.26
N ALA A 80 -8.74 -4.43 9.28
CA ALA A 80 -8.60 -5.26 10.47
C ALA A 80 -8.91 -6.75 10.17
N ALA A 81 -9.90 -7.02 9.32
CA ALA A 81 -10.22 -8.37 8.86
C ALA A 81 -9.05 -8.98 8.07
N GLU A 82 -8.46 -8.23 7.15
CA GLU A 82 -7.30 -8.67 6.37
C GLU A 82 -6.11 -9.00 7.26
N LYS A 83 -5.81 -8.13 8.25
CA LYS A 83 -4.79 -8.42 9.27
C LYS A 83 -5.11 -9.71 10.03
N ALA A 84 -6.36 -9.92 10.44
CA ALA A 84 -6.76 -11.14 11.16
C ALA A 84 -6.57 -12.41 10.32
N PHE A 85 -6.94 -12.40 9.05
CA PHE A 85 -6.72 -13.53 8.15
C PHE A 85 -5.24 -13.77 7.83
N ASN A 86 -4.43 -12.71 7.72
CA ASN A 86 -2.97 -12.83 7.61
C ASN A 86 -2.35 -13.51 8.85
N GLU A 87 -2.84 -13.22 10.05
CA GLU A 87 -2.40 -13.93 11.26
C GLU A 87 -2.82 -15.41 11.28
N VAL A 88 -3.95 -15.75 10.63
CA VAL A 88 -4.32 -17.15 10.39
C VAL A 88 -3.32 -17.82 9.45
N ILE A 89 -2.98 -17.21 8.31
CA ILE A 89 -2.00 -17.76 7.34
C ILE A 89 -0.62 -17.95 7.98
N LYS A 90 -0.18 -17.00 8.83
CA LYS A 90 1.11 -17.12 9.53
C LYS A 90 1.15 -18.32 10.47
N ALA A 91 0.03 -18.66 11.10
CA ALA A 91 -0.07 -19.77 12.04
C ALA A 91 -0.38 -21.11 11.33
N ASP A 92 -1.19 -21.08 10.29
CA ASP A 92 -1.53 -22.22 9.43
C ASP A 92 -1.41 -21.83 7.95
N PRO A 93 -0.22 -22.00 7.35
CA PRO A 93 0.03 -21.65 5.95
C PRO A 93 -0.79 -22.47 4.93
N ASN A 94 -1.40 -23.57 5.36
CA ASN A 94 -2.23 -24.42 4.50
C ASN A 94 -3.72 -24.08 4.59
N CYS A 95 -4.09 -23.05 5.36
CA CYS A 95 -5.48 -22.64 5.52
C CYS A 95 -6.01 -21.91 4.28
N ALA A 96 -6.52 -22.66 3.30
CA ALA A 96 -7.15 -22.11 2.09
C ALA A 96 -8.25 -21.08 2.40
N MET A 97 -9.01 -21.30 3.48
CA MET A 97 -10.08 -20.40 3.89
C MET A 97 -9.57 -19.03 4.35
N ALA A 98 -8.34 -18.92 4.87
CA ALA A 98 -7.78 -17.62 5.24
C ALA A 98 -7.51 -16.76 4.01
N HIS A 99 -7.02 -17.36 2.91
CA HIS A 99 -6.89 -16.70 1.62
C HIS A 99 -8.26 -16.25 1.07
N TRP A 100 -9.30 -17.08 1.19
CA TRP A 100 -10.67 -16.66 0.89
C TRP A 100 -11.08 -15.43 1.73
N GLY A 101 -10.78 -15.42 3.02
CA GLY A 101 -11.07 -14.31 3.91
C GLY A 101 -10.42 -13.00 3.47
N ILE A 102 -9.14 -13.04 3.05
CA ILE A 102 -8.43 -11.88 2.48
C ILE A 102 -9.07 -11.45 1.16
N ALA A 103 -9.38 -12.37 0.25
CA ALA A 103 -10.05 -12.02 -1.01
C ALA A 103 -11.37 -11.26 -0.78
N MET A 104 -12.13 -11.65 0.24
CA MET A 104 -13.38 -10.99 0.61
C MET A 104 -13.19 -9.57 1.16
N THR A 105 -12.02 -9.22 1.72
CA THR A 105 -11.76 -7.86 2.20
C THR A 105 -11.58 -6.85 1.08
N TYR A 106 -11.34 -7.31 -0.16
CA TYR A 106 -11.25 -6.47 -1.36
C TYR A 106 -12.61 -6.21 -2.02
N PHE A 107 -13.66 -6.94 -1.63
CA PHE A 107 -14.99 -6.76 -2.18
C PHE A 107 -15.84 -5.84 -1.30
N HIS A 108 -16.08 -4.62 -1.79
CA HIS A 108 -16.76 -3.54 -1.07
C HIS A 108 -18.13 -3.21 -1.70
N PRO A 109 -19.17 -4.04 -1.49
CA PRO A 109 -20.43 -3.95 -2.24
C PRO A 109 -21.24 -2.67 -2.00
N LEU A 110 -20.98 -1.96 -0.90
CA LEU A 110 -21.65 -0.70 -0.57
C LEU A 110 -21.01 0.54 -1.22
N TRP A 111 -19.82 0.39 -1.78
CA TRP A 111 -19.10 1.48 -2.43
C TRP A 111 -19.45 1.55 -3.91
N PRO A 112 -19.55 2.77 -4.48
CA PRO A 112 -19.98 2.93 -5.86
C PRO A 112 -18.98 2.25 -6.82
N PRO A 113 -19.47 1.49 -7.82
CA PRO A 113 -18.61 0.88 -8.82
C PRO A 113 -17.93 1.93 -9.71
N PRO A 114 -16.79 1.60 -10.36
CA PRO A 114 -16.11 0.29 -10.33
C PRO A 114 -15.11 0.14 -9.18
N LEU A 115 -14.89 -1.10 -8.73
CA LEU A 115 -13.73 -1.43 -7.91
C LEU A 115 -12.45 -1.17 -8.74
N PRO A 116 -11.40 -0.56 -8.16
CA PRO A 116 -10.13 -0.39 -8.86
C PRO A 116 -9.58 -1.71 -9.38
N GLU A 117 -8.99 -1.72 -10.58
CA GLU A 117 -8.44 -2.94 -11.21
C GLU A 117 -7.42 -3.64 -10.30
N GLU A 118 -6.60 -2.87 -9.59
CA GLU A 118 -5.64 -3.37 -8.60
C GLU A 118 -6.34 -4.15 -7.46
N THR A 119 -7.49 -3.67 -6.98
CA THR A 119 -8.26 -4.35 -5.93
C THR A 119 -8.80 -5.69 -6.44
N VAL A 120 -9.28 -5.72 -7.68
CA VAL A 120 -9.71 -6.94 -8.36
C VAL A 120 -8.54 -7.92 -8.55
N ALA A 121 -7.37 -7.41 -8.92
CA ALA A 121 -6.17 -8.22 -9.09
C ALA A 121 -5.72 -8.88 -7.78
N ARG A 122 -5.68 -8.13 -6.67
CA ARG A 122 -5.34 -8.66 -5.34
C ARG A 122 -6.30 -9.75 -4.87
N GLY A 123 -7.61 -9.52 -4.97
CA GLY A 123 -8.59 -10.55 -4.64
C GLY A 123 -8.44 -11.81 -5.50
N ARG A 124 -8.09 -11.66 -6.78
CA ARG A 124 -7.84 -12.80 -7.69
C ARG A 124 -6.58 -13.59 -7.31
N GLU A 125 -5.53 -12.91 -6.89
CA GLU A 125 -4.29 -13.57 -6.43
C GLU A 125 -4.56 -14.46 -5.21
N GLU A 126 -5.30 -13.95 -4.23
CA GLU A 126 -5.67 -14.72 -3.04
C GLU A 126 -6.53 -15.94 -3.36
N ILE A 127 -7.48 -15.79 -4.28
CA ILE A 127 -8.26 -16.94 -4.78
C ILE A 127 -7.35 -17.99 -5.42
N GLU A 128 -6.33 -17.57 -6.17
CA GLU A 128 -5.39 -18.51 -6.78
C GLU A 128 -4.51 -19.22 -5.75
N ARG A 129 -4.06 -18.51 -4.71
CA ARG A 129 -3.36 -19.14 -3.57
C ARG A 129 -4.24 -20.17 -2.87
N ALA A 130 -5.52 -19.84 -2.63
CA ALA A 130 -6.47 -20.78 -2.03
C ALA A 130 -6.61 -22.07 -2.86
N ARG A 131 -6.70 -21.98 -4.20
CA ARG A 131 -6.81 -23.15 -5.09
C ARG A 131 -5.61 -24.08 -5.05
N GLN A 132 -4.42 -23.55 -4.76
CA GLN A 132 -3.20 -24.36 -4.67
C GLN A 132 -3.17 -25.24 -3.40
N LEU A 133 -4.05 -24.95 -2.43
CA LEU A 133 -4.09 -25.62 -1.14
C LEU A 133 -5.17 -26.72 -1.03
N GLY A 134 -6.09 -26.83 -1.99
CA GLY A 134 -7.10 -27.91 -2.07
C GLY A 134 -8.52 -27.42 -2.30
#